data_AF-A0A7S2KP38-F1
#
_entry.id   AF-A0A7S2KP38-F1
#
_cell.length_a   1.000
_cell.length_b   1.000
_cell.length_c   1.000
_cell.angle_alpha   90.00
_cell.angle_beta   90.00
_cell.angle_gamma   90.00
#
_symmetry.space_group_name_H-M   'P 1'
#
loop_
_entity.id
_entity.type
_entity.pdbx_description
1 polymer ?
#
loop_
_entity_poly.entity_id
_entity_poly.type
_entity_poly.pdbx_seq_one_letter_code
_entity_poly.pdbx_strand_id
1 'polypeptide(L)'
;PTEARFCSLHIGGLSATKTKKRQQQPLKGGENRHPISSACCFLLTQPFTPCTIRNGLDDVIFKDLGFGYSCRRLSACMAAYRYNNERKRKLNENHGDLGPISNVKMLHDENIEDDSGCCLVIDSGFSFTHIVPTIDGKAIRRGIRRVNVGGKLLTNHLKEVVSYRQWNMMDEFMLINDVKEKLCFVSTNVNDELRKARSRASVNYFDRNYVLPDFV
;
A
#
# COMPACT_ATOMS: atom_id res chain seq x y z
N PRO A 1 -16.32 -35.09 -17.96
CA PRO A 1 -15.26 -35.67 -17.11
C PRO A 1 -13.89 -35.05 -17.42
N THR A 2 -13.54 -33.96 -16.74
CA THR A 2 -12.13 -33.66 -16.39
C THR A 2 -12.13 -32.55 -15.34
N GLU A 3 -11.47 -32.85 -14.24
CA GLU A 3 -11.54 -32.14 -12.98
C GLU A 3 -10.96 -30.73 -13.03
N ALA A 4 -11.62 -29.86 -12.28
CA ALA A 4 -11.19 -28.52 -11.95
C ALA A 4 -9.96 -28.58 -11.02
N ARG A 5 -8.73 -28.56 -11.55
CA ARG A 5 -7.55 -28.37 -10.69
C ARG A 5 -7.64 -27.02 -9.97
N PHE A 6 -7.61 -27.07 -8.64
CA PHE A 6 -7.29 -25.95 -7.78
C PHE A 6 -5.78 -25.81 -7.81
N CYS A 7 -5.25 -24.71 -8.37
CA CYS A 7 -3.92 -24.30 -7.99
C CYS A 7 -4.08 -23.61 -6.63
N SER A 8 -4.08 -24.39 -5.55
CA SER A 8 -3.75 -23.85 -4.25
C SER A 8 -2.29 -23.42 -4.36
N LEU A 9 -2.03 -22.13 -4.53
CA LEU A 9 -0.77 -21.59 -4.01
C LEU A 9 -0.86 -21.79 -2.50
N HIS A 10 -0.29 -22.91 -2.06
CA HIS A 10 -0.16 -23.37 -0.69
C HIS A 10 0.83 -22.45 0.02
N ILE A 11 0.43 -21.20 0.18
CA ILE A 11 1.06 -20.24 1.06
C ILE A 11 0.13 -20.18 2.27
N GLY A 12 0.34 -21.12 3.19
CA GLY A 12 -0.24 -21.20 4.53
C GLY A 12 -1.73 -20.89 4.67
N GLY A 13 -2.59 -21.90 4.53
CA GLY A 13 -3.88 -21.94 5.25
C GLY A 13 -4.86 -20.78 5.02
N LEU A 14 -5.20 -20.45 3.77
CA LEU A 14 -6.23 -19.43 3.49
C LEU A 14 -7.46 -20.01 2.79
N SER A 15 -8.54 -20.18 3.55
CA SER A 15 -9.91 -20.09 3.04
C SER A 15 -10.09 -18.69 2.42
N ALA A 16 -10.09 -18.64 1.09
CA ALA A 16 -10.31 -17.43 0.31
C ALA A 16 -11.74 -17.45 -0.25
N THR A 17 -12.45 -16.37 0.06
CA THR A 17 -13.76 -16.00 -0.48
C THR A 17 -13.78 -16.01 -2.02
N LYS A 18 -14.59 -16.93 -2.59
CA LYS A 18 -15.08 -17.01 -3.99
C LYS A 18 -14.07 -16.63 -5.09
N THR A 19 -13.27 -17.60 -5.51
CA THR A 19 -12.67 -17.66 -6.84
C THR A 19 -13.77 -17.91 -7.87
N LYS A 20 -14.12 -16.92 -8.70
CA LYS A 20 -15.10 -17.11 -9.78
C LYS A 20 -14.39 -17.78 -10.95
N LYS A 21 -14.52 -19.11 -11.08
CA LYS A 21 -14.14 -19.86 -12.28
C LYS A 21 -15.19 -19.59 -13.35
N ARG A 22 -14.84 -18.85 -14.40
CA ARG A 22 -15.66 -18.76 -15.62
C ARG A 22 -14.98 -19.65 -16.65
N GLN A 23 -15.67 -20.72 -17.07
CA GLN A 23 -15.21 -21.61 -18.14
C GLN A 23 -14.92 -20.77 -19.38
N GLN A 24 -13.74 -20.98 -19.99
CA GLN A 24 -13.50 -20.59 -21.37
C GLN A 24 -14.44 -21.43 -22.24
N GLN A 25 -15.36 -20.77 -22.95
CA GLN A 25 -15.83 -21.33 -24.22
C GLN A 25 -14.70 -21.10 -25.22
N PRO A 26 -14.34 -22.10 -26.04
CA PRO A 26 -13.31 -21.93 -27.05
C PRO A 26 -13.74 -20.84 -28.03
N LEU A 27 -12.90 -19.82 -28.19
CA LEU A 27 -13.06 -18.76 -29.19
C LEU A 27 -13.11 -19.40 -30.58
N LYS A 28 -14.28 -19.39 -31.21
CA LYS A 28 -14.40 -19.58 -32.67
C LYS A 28 -14.24 -18.21 -33.33
N GLY A 29 -13.15 -18.04 -34.08
CA GLY A 29 -12.98 -16.98 -35.07
C GLY A 29 -12.15 -15.78 -34.60
N GLY A 30 -11.03 -15.55 -35.28
CA GLY A 30 -10.22 -14.32 -35.16
C GLY A 30 -8.72 -14.60 -35.08
N GLU A 31 -8.00 -14.22 -36.13
CA GLU A 31 -6.60 -14.54 -36.46
C GLU A 31 -5.52 -14.17 -35.43
N ASN A 32 -4.42 -14.92 -35.49
CA ASN A 32 -3.05 -14.54 -35.11
C ASN A 32 -2.87 -13.76 -33.79
N ARG A 33 -3.14 -14.41 -32.65
CA ARG A 33 -2.47 -14.05 -31.39
C ARG A 33 -1.77 -15.28 -30.84
N HIS A 34 -0.45 -15.20 -30.70
CA HIS A 34 0.33 -16.21 -30.01
C HIS A 34 -0.31 -16.45 -28.62
N PRO A 35 -0.67 -17.70 -28.26
CA PRO A 35 -1.22 -17.98 -26.95
C PRO A 35 -0.13 -17.66 -25.93
N ILE A 36 -0.32 -16.58 -25.18
CA ILE A 36 0.54 -16.28 -24.02
C ILE A 36 0.43 -17.51 -23.13
N SER A 37 1.59 -18.15 -22.91
CA SER A 37 1.73 -19.41 -22.20
C SER A 37 0.77 -19.50 -21.01
N SER A 38 0.04 -20.61 -20.93
CA SER A 38 -0.89 -20.99 -19.86
C SER A 38 -0.26 -21.02 -18.45
N ALA A 39 1.02 -20.65 -18.33
CA ALA A 39 1.80 -20.51 -17.12
C ALA A 39 1.75 -19.12 -16.47
N CYS A 40 1.25 -18.06 -17.12
CA CYS A 40 1.26 -16.72 -16.53
C CYS A 40 0.01 -16.45 -15.65
N CYS A 41 0.24 -16.06 -14.40
CA CYS A 41 -0.79 -15.69 -13.43
C CYS A 41 -0.75 -14.18 -13.17
N PHE A 42 -1.91 -13.52 -13.22
CA PHE A 42 -2.02 -12.08 -13.00
C PHE A 42 -2.52 -11.78 -11.57
N LEU A 43 -1.69 -11.12 -10.74
CA LEU A 43 -2.05 -10.69 -9.40
C LEU A 43 -2.41 -9.20 -9.39
N LEU A 44 -3.63 -8.87 -8.98
CA LEU A 44 -4.15 -7.51 -9.00
C LEU A 44 -4.50 -7.04 -7.59
N THR A 45 -3.92 -5.90 -7.17
CA THR A 45 -4.24 -5.22 -5.93
C THR A 45 -5.43 -4.28 -6.15
N GLN A 46 -6.60 -4.62 -5.61
CA GLN A 46 -7.81 -3.79 -5.78
C GLN A 46 -8.51 -3.49 -4.46
N PRO A 47 -8.69 -2.20 -4.11
CA PRO A 47 -9.52 -1.82 -2.98
C PRO A 47 -10.99 -1.74 -3.41
N PHE A 48 -11.84 -2.54 -2.76
CA PHE A 48 -13.32 -2.45 -2.72
C PHE A 48 -14.07 -2.00 -3.98
N THR A 49 -13.59 -2.41 -5.16
CA THR A 49 -14.18 -2.02 -6.45
C THR A 49 -15.60 -2.59 -6.60
N PRO A 50 -16.59 -1.81 -7.10
CA PRO A 50 -17.93 -2.32 -7.41
C PRO A 50 -17.91 -3.54 -8.32
N CYS A 51 -18.88 -4.44 -8.17
CA CYS A 51 -18.92 -5.70 -8.91
C CYS A 51 -19.01 -5.52 -10.43
N THR A 52 -19.67 -4.46 -10.91
CA THR A 52 -19.79 -4.15 -12.34
C THR A 52 -18.43 -3.89 -12.98
N ILE A 53 -17.64 -3.00 -12.38
CA ILE A 53 -16.28 -2.67 -12.84
C ILE A 53 -15.39 -3.90 -12.74
N ARG A 54 -15.53 -4.69 -11.67
CA ARG A 54 -14.76 -5.93 -11.49
C ARG A 54 -15.04 -6.95 -12.61
N ASN A 55 -16.31 -7.11 -12.99
CA ASN A 55 -16.68 -8.01 -14.09
C ASN A 55 -16.16 -7.51 -15.43
N GLY A 56 -16.19 -6.20 -15.69
CA GLY A 56 -15.61 -5.61 -16.88
C GLY A 56 -14.09 -5.85 -16.97
N LEU A 57 -13.39 -5.67 -15.85
CA LEU A 57 -11.95 -5.99 -15.76
C LEU A 57 -11.67 -7.47 -15.99
N ASP A 58 -12.54 -8.36 -15.49
CA ASP A 58 -12.41 -9.80 -15.76
C ASP A 58 -12.54 -10.11 -17.25
N ASP A 59 -13.50 -9.49 -17.93
CA ASP A 59 -13.66 -9.68 -19.37
C ASP A 59 -12.42 -9.22 -20.14
N VAL A 60 -11.81 -8.08 -19.79
CA VAL A 60 -10.55 -7.61 -20.41
C VAL A 60 -9.39 -8.57 -20.13
N ILE A 61 -9.22 -9.00 -18.87
CA ILE A 61 -8.10 -9.88 -18.49
C ILE A 61 -8.18 -11.25 -19.18
N PHE A 62 -9.38 -11.83 -19.26
CA PHE A 62 -9.56 -13.17 -19.80
C PHE A 62 -9.76 -13.21 -21.32
N LYS A 63 -10.49 -12.24 -21.90
CA LYS A 63 -10.82 -12.24 -23.34
C LYS A 63 -9.78 -11.49 -24.16
N ASP A 64 -9.38 -10.30 -23.73
CA ASP A 64 -8.51 -9.44 -24.54
C ASP A 64 -7.04 -9.78 -24.33
N LEU A 65 -6.65 -10.00 -23.06
CA LEU A 65 -5.27 -10.28 -22.67
C LEU A 65 -4.95 -11.79 -22.63
N GLY A 66 -5.95 -12.66 -22.61
CA GLY A 66 -5.77 -14.12 -22.70
C GLY A 66 -5.10 -14.79 -21.49
N PHE A 67 -5.11 -14.17 -20.30
CA PHE A 67 -4.51 -14.78 -19.10
C PHE A 67 -5.30 -16.00 -18.62
N GLY A 68 -4.59 -17.09 -18.26
CA GLY A 68 -5.23 -18.31 -17.74
C GLY A 68 -5.71 -18.21 -16.29
N TYR A 69 -5.04 -17.40 -15.47
CA TYR A 69 -5.33 -17.24 -14.06
C TYR A 69 -5.23 -15.78 -13.61
N SER A 70 -6.19 -15.32 -12.82
CA SER A 70 -6.13 -14.04 -12.14
C SER A 70 -6.46 -14.17 -10.64
N CYS A 71 -5.71 -13.47 -9.81
CA CYS A 71 -5.95 -13.39 -8.37
C CYS A 71 -6.12 -11.92 -7.97
N ARG A 72 -7.05 -11.67 -7.05
CA ARG A 72 -7.27 -10.34 -6.48
C ARG A 72 -7.06 -10.38 -4.99
N ARG A 73 -6.24 -9.46 -4.49
CA ARG A 73 -5.98 -9.28 -3.06
C ARG A 73 -5.98 -7.80 -2.72
N LEU A 74 -6.26 -7.49 -1.46
CA LEU A 74 -6.07 -6.15 -0.94
C LEU A 74 -4.57 -5.97 -0.64
N SER A 75 -4.01 -4.80 -0.96
CA SER A 75 -2.61 -4.46 -0.65
C SER A 75 -2.30 -4.72 0.83
N ALA A 76 -3.21 -4.29 1.71
CA ALA A 76 -3.10 -4.48 3.15
C ALA A 76 -3.03 -5.95 3.59
N CYS A 77 -3.76 -6.86 2.95
CA CYS A 77 -3.65 -8.30 3.26
C CYS A 77 -2.26 -8.83 2.94
N MET A 78 -1.69 -8.41 1.82
CA MET A 78 -0.35 -8.84 1.39
C MET A 78 0.74 -8.25 2.29
N ALA A 79 0.59 -6.98 2.69
CA ALA A 79 1.49 -6.32 3.63
C ALA A 79 1.45 -7.00 5.01
N ALA A 80 0.26 -7.30 5.53
CA ALA A 80 0.10 -8.04 6.78
C ALA A 80 0.72 -9.44 6.71
N TYR A 81 0.51 -10.15 5.59
CA TYR A 81 1.09 -11.47 5.38
C TYR A 81 2.63 -11.42 5.37
N ARG A 82 3.20 -10.43 4.68
CA ARG A 82 4.65 -10.20 4.67
C ARG A 82 5.18 -9.88 6.07
N TYR A 83 4.53 -8.97 6.79
CA TYR A 83 4.91 -8.59 8.15
C TYR A 83 4.90 -9.78 9.12
N ASN A 84 3.82 -10.57 9.09
CA ASN A 84 3.70 -11.76 9.95
C ASN A 84 4.75 -12.83 9.59
N ASN A 85 5.07 -13.02 8.31
CA ASN A 85 6.12 -13.95 7.89
C ASN A 85 7.51 -13.49 8.31
N GLU A 86 7.83 -12.20 8.15
CA GLU A 86 9.11 -11.63 8.58
C GLU A 86 9.26 -11.71 10.11
N ARG A 87 8.17 -11.50 10.86
CA ARG A 87 8.12 -11.71 12.32
C ARG A 87 8.37 -13.17 12.69
N LYS A 88 7.68 -14.13 12.07
CA LYS A 88 7.88 -15.58 12.32
C LYS A 88 9.29 -16.04 11.98
N ARG A 89 9.89 -15.51 10.90
CA ARG A 89 11.29 -15.80 10.55
C ARG A 89 12.24 -15.36 11.66
N LYS A 90 12.10 -14.13 12.18
CA LYS A 90 12.94 -13.60 13.26
C LYS A 90 12.79 -14.38 14.58
N LEU A 91 11.57 -14.82 14.91
CA LEU A 91 11.33 -15.67 16.08
C LEU A 91 12.04 -17.03 15.94
N ASN A 92 11.95 -17.66 14.78
CA ASN A 92 12.61 -18.95 14.52
C ASN A 92 14.14 -18.83 14.49
N GLU A 93 14.68 -17.70 13.99
CA GLU A 93 16.13 -17.43 14.01
C GLU A 93 16.66 -17.25 15.44
N ASN A 94 15.90 -16.59 16.33
CA ASN A 94 16.28 -16.41 17.74
C ASN A 94 16.21 -17.72 18.57
N HIS A 95 15.49 -18.74 18.12
CA HIS A 95 15.51 -20.08 18.73
C HIS A 95 16.57 -21.01 18.13
N GLY A 96 17.33 -20.55 17.13
CA GLY A 96 18.28 -21.35 16.36
C GLY A 96 19.77 -21.07 16.63
N ASP A 97 20.15 -20.18 17.54
CA ASP A 97 21.53 -20.08 18.01
C ASP A 97 21.65 -19.22 19.28
N LEU A 98 22.31 -19.75 20.31
CA LEU A 98 22.72 -18.99 21.49
C LEU A 98 24.00 -18.20 21.14
N GLY A 99 23.89 -16.89 20.92
CA GLY A 99 25.05 -15.99 20.75
C GLY A 99 24.71 -14.50 20.95
N PRO A 100 25.59 -13.69 21.59
CA PRO A 100 25.19 -12.41 22.20
C PRO A 100 25.26 -11.19 21.27
N ILE A 101 24.20 -10.36 21.38
CA ILE A 101 24.16 -8.88 21.38
C ILE A 101 24.84 -8.14 20.21
N SER A 102 24.03 -7.51 19.35
CA SER A 102 24.15 -6.06 19.06
C SER A 102 22.94 -5.49 18.32
N ASN A 103 22.10 -4.77 19.06
CA ASN A 103 21.50 -3.48 18.68
C ASN A 103 20.72 -3.38 17.36
N VAL A 104 19.57 -4.05 17.28
CA VAL A 104 18.42 -3.53 16.51
C VAL A 104 17.23 -3.44 17.45
N LYS A 105 17.25 -2.43 18.33
CA LYS A 105 16.12 -2.09 19.19
C LYS A 105 15.08 -1.36 18.34
N MET A 106 14.39 -2.11 17.47
CA MET A 106 13.04 -1.72 17.05
C MET A 106 12.20 -1.76 18.32
N LEU A 107 11.48 -0.67 18.61
CA LEU A 107 10.61 -0.51 19.78
C LEU A 107 9.62 -1.67 19.90
N HIS A 108 10.06 -2.77 20.52
CA HIS A 108 9.24 -3.86 20.98
C HIS A 108 9.13 -3.67 22.48
N ASP A 109 7.94 -3.32 22.95
CA ASP A 109 7.57 -3.55 24.34
C ASP A 109 7.83 -5.05 24.63
N GLU A 110 8.74 -5.30 25.57
CA GLU A 110 9.37 -6.62 25.81
C GLU A 110 8.45 -7.68 26.45
N ASN A 111 7.13 -7.59 26.39
CA ASN A 111 6.26 -8.53 27.15
C ASN A 111 4.98 -8.98 26.45
N ILE A 112 4.90 -8.95 25.11
CA ILE A 112 3.72 -9.49 24.42
C ILE A 112 4.13 -10.61 23.47
N GLU A 113 4.09 -11.84 23.99
CA GLU A 113 4.05 -13.08 23.20
C GLU A 113 2.71 -13.17 22.44
N ASP A 114 2.54 -12.30 21.44
CA ASP A 114 1.32 -12.31 20.63
C ASP A 114 1.50 -13.25 19.43
N ASP A 115 1.02 -14.49 19.54
CA ASP A 115 0.83 -15.40 18.39
C ASP A 115 -0.55 -15.24 17.73
N SER A 116 -1.34 -14.22 18.11
CA SER A 116 -2.73 -14.08 17.62
C SER A 116 -2.83 -13.84 16.10
N GLY A 117 -1.72 -13.63 15.39
CA GLY A 117 -1.71 -13.39 13.94
C GLY A 117 -2.44 -12.11 13.51
N CYS A 118 -2.81 -11.28 14.50
CA CYS A 118 -3.55 -10.04 14.34
C CYS A 118 -2.62 -8.91 13.91
N CYS A 119 -3.01 -8.15 12.89
CA CYS A 119 -2.28 -6.97 12.44
C CYS A 119 -3.26 -5.89 12.00
N LEU A 120 -3.04 -4.66 12.45
CA LEU A 120 -3.73 -3.49 11.95
C LEU A 120 -2.85 -2.80 10.92
N VAL A 121 -3.22 -2.88 9.64
CA VAL A 121 -2.48 -2.24 8.57
C VAL A 121 -3.07 -0.87 8.30
N ILE A 122 -2.23 0.16 8.39
CA ILE A 122 -2.56 1.54 8.02
C ILE A 122 -1.78 1.86 6.74
N ASP A 123 -2.49 1.96 5.63
CA ASP A 123 -1.94 2.24 4.31
C ASP A 123 -2.24 3.70 3.93
N SER A 124 -1.26 4.57 4.13
CA SER A 124 -1.32 6.00 3.82
C SER A 124 -0.90 6.23 2.37
N GLY A 125 -1.88 6.40 1.48
CA GLY A 125 -1.66 6.57 0.05
C GLY A 125 -1.71 8.02 -0.42
N PHE A 126 -1.54 8.19 -1.73
CA PHE A 126 -1.63 9.49 -2.39
C PHE A 126 -3.03 10.13 -2.24
N SER A 127 -4.11 9.39 -2.45
CA SER A 127 -5.47 9.95 -2.46
C SER A 127 -6.24 9.75 -1.15
N PHE A 128 -5.94 8.69 -0.41
CA PHE A 128 -6.69 8.28 0.77
C PHE A 128 -5.80 7.45 1.70
N THR A 129 -6.25 7.30 2.94
CA THR A 129 -5.63 6.42 3.92
C THR A 129 -6.60 5.29 4.26
N HIS A 130 -6.15 4.05 4.18
CA HIS A 130 -6.93 2.87 4.52
C HIS A 130 -6.47 2.27 5.84
N ILE A 131 -7.42 1.95 6.69
CA ILE A 131 -7.19 1.23 7.94
C ILE A 131 -7.86 -0.14 7.78
N VAL A 132 -7.03 -1.19 7.74
CA VAL A 132 -7.47 -2.55 7.46
C VAL A 132 -7.00 -3.46 8.59
N PRO A 133 -7.90 -3.85 9.50
CA PRO A 133 -7.61 -4.91 10.45
C PRO A 133 -7.54 -6.26 9.74
N THR A 134 -6.52 -7.04 10.06
CA THR A 134 -6.25 -8.36 9.49
C THR A 134 -5.99 -9.38 10.60
N ILE A 135 -6.45 -10.61 10.40
CA ILE A 135 -6.17 -11.77 11.25
C ILE A 135 -5.66 -12.86 10.31
N ASP A 136 -4.46 -13.37 10.54
CA ASP A 136 -3.81 -14.38 9.70
C ASP A 136 -3.80 -14.02 8.20
N GLY A 137 -3.56 -12.74 7.90
CA GLY A 137 -3.57 -12.22 6.52
C GLY A 137 -4.96 -12.07 5.88
N LYS A 138 -6.05 -12.38 6.60
CA LYS A 138 -7.44 -12.14 6.15
C LYS A 138 -7.94 -10.82 6.69
N ALA A 139 -8.45 -9.95 5.81
CA ALA A 139 -9.01 -8.67 6.22
C ALA A 139 -10.40 -8.82 6.85
N ILE A 140 -10.61 -8.18 8.00
CA ILE A 140 -11.92 -8.13 8.68
C ILE A 140 -12.74 -7.01 8.05
N ARG A 141 -13.60 -7.35 7.08
CA ARG A 141 -14.38 -6.38 6.30
C ARG A 141 -15.20 -5.39 7.15
N ARG A 142 -15.72 -5.83 8.30
CA ARG A 142 -16.53 -4.99 9.22
C ARG A 142 -15.71 -3.87 9.88
N GLY A 143 -14.42 -4.10 10.11
CA GLY A 143 -13.51 -3.16 10.77
C GLY A 143 -12.76 -2.23 9.83
N ILE A 144 -12.95 -2.35 8.52
CA ILE A 144 -12.23 -1.54 7.53
C ILE A 144 -12.76 -0.12 7.56
N ARG A 145 -11.84 0.84 7.58
CA ARG A 145 -12.15 2.27 7.52
C ARG A 145 -11.31 2.92 6.43
N ARG A 146 -11.96 3.83 5.70
CA ARG A 146 -11.29 4.67 4.70
C ARG A 146 -11.41 6.11 5.16
N VAL A 147 -10.27 6.78 5.21
CA VAL A 147 -10.19 8.21 5.49
C VAL A 147 -9.84 8.91 4.18
N ASN A 148 -10.62 9.91 3.81
CA ASN A 148 -10.39 10.72 2.59
C ASN A 148 -9.32 11.80 2.81
N VAL A 149 -8.25 11.42 3.51
CA VAL A 149 -7.06 12.23 3.73
C VAL A 149 -5.90 11.43 3.16
N GLY A 150 -5.15 12.05 2.26
CA GLY A 150 -3.98 11.46 1.63
C GLY A 150 -2.98 12.54 1.23
N GLY A 151 -1.89 12.13 0.60
CA GLY A 151 -0.82 13.04 0.18
C GLY A 151 -1.30 14.19 -0.74
N LYS A 152 -2.30 13.94 -1.60
CA LYS A 152 -2.86 14.96 -2.50
C LYS A 152 -3.52 16.11 -1.74
N LEU A 153 -4.25 15.81 -0.66
CA LEU A 153 -4.87 16.85 0.16
C LEU A 153 -3.81 17.74 0.81
N LEU A 154 -2.74 17.13 1.33
CA LEU A 154 -1.62 17.86 1.94
C LEU A 154 -0.88 18.72 0.91
N THR A 155 -0.58 18.17 -0.26
CA THR A 155 0.07 18.92 -1.36
C THR A 155 -0.81 20.07 -1.83
N ASN A 156 -2.13 19.87 -1.97
CA ASN A 156 -3.07 20.94 -2.34
C ASN A 156 -3.13 22.05 -1.27
N HIS A 157 -3.15 21.68 0.01
CA HIS A 157 -3.13 22.68 1.08
C HIS A 157 -1.83 23.47 1.12
N LEU A 158 -0.68 22.79 0.98
CA LEU A 158 0.62 23.46 0.91
C LEU A 158 0.69 24.42 -0.29
N LYS A 159 0.15 23.99 -1.43
CA LYS A 159 0.05 24.79 -2.65
C LYS A 159 -0.77 26.07 -2.45
N GLU A 160 -1.91 26.00 -1.76
CA GLU A 160 -2.70 27.18 -1.40
C GLU A 160 -1.92 28.13 -0.47
N VAL A 161 -1.26 27.60 0.56
CA VAL A 161 -0.49 28.40 1.52
C VAL A 161 0.70 29.11 0.87
N VAL A 162 1.44 28.41 0.01
CA VAL A 162 2.57 29.00 -0.73
C VAL A 162 2.09 30.04 -1.74
N SER A 163 1.01 29.73 -2.47
CA SER A 163 0.42 30.65 -3.45
C SER A 163 -0.13 31.92 -2.83
N TYR A 164 -0.64 31.83 -1.61
CA TYR A 164 -1.11 33.00 -0.86
C TYR A 164 0.03 33.89 -0.34
N ARG A 165 1.19 33.31 0.02
CA ARG A 165 2.27 34.03 0.71
C ARG A 165 3.40 34.53 -0.18
N GLN A 166 3.76 33.80 -1.24
CA GLN A 166 4.98 34.07 -2.00
C GLN A 166 4.73 34.12 -3.50
N TRP A 167 4.58 32.95 -4.14
CA TRP A 167 4.51 32.79 -5.58
C TRP A 167 3.30 31.95 -5.94
N ASN A 168 2.53 32.38 -6.94
CA ASN A 168 1.41 31.60 -7.43
C ASN A 168 1.90 30.29 -8.07
N MET A 169 1.77 29.18 -7.34
CA MET A 169 2.14 27.84 -7.79
C MET A 169 0.88 26.98 -8.05
N MET A 170 -0.25 27.62 -8.39
CA MET A 170 -1.55 26.96 -8.54
C MET A 170 -1.64 25.97 -9.70
N ASP A 171 -0.68 25.95 -10.62
CA ASP A 171 -0.59 24.96 -11.70
C ASP A 171 0.52 23.93 -11.45
N GLU A 172 1.50 24.24 -10.60
CA GLU A 172 2.72 23.45 -10.38
C GLU A 172 2.57 22.39 -9.27
N PHE A 173 1.80 21.33 -9.54
CA PHE A 173 1.60 20.26 -8.54
C PHE A 173 2.88 19.46 -8.24
N MET A 174 3.65 19.11 -9.26
CA MET A 174 4.86 18.27 -9.11
C MET A 174 5.93 18.98 -8.31
N LEU A 175 6.11 20.29 -8.55
CA LEU A 175 7.07 21.11 -7.83
C LEU A 175 6.75 21.20 -6.33
N ILE A 176 5.49 21.49 -5.98
CA ILE A 176 5.06 21.51 -4.57
C ILE A 176 5.19 20.13 -3.94
N ASN A 177 4.98 19.04 -4.69
CA ASN A 177 5.19 17.70 -4.17
C ASN A 177 6.67 17.43 -3.84
N ASP A 178 7.60 17.87 -4.69
CA ASP A 178 9.04 17.77 -4.44
C ASP A 178 9.48 18.63 -3.24
N VAL A 179 8.97 19.87 -3.15
CA VAL A 179 9.17 20.75 -1.98
C VAL A 179 8.70 20.05 -0.70
N LYS A 180 7.50 19.44 -0.72
CA LYS A 180 6.96 18.71 0.42
C LYS A 180 7.85 17.53 0.80
N GLU A 181 8.31 16.73 -0.16
CA GLU A 181 9.15 15.56 0.12
C GLU A 181 10.54 15.92 0.65
N LYS A 182 11.10 17.06 0.23
CA LYS A 182 12.44 17.51 0.65
C LYS A 182 12.44 18.32 1.94
N LEU A 183 11.41 19.14 2.18
CA LEU A 183 11.42 20.13 3.27
C LEU A 183 10.48 19.80 4.43
N CYS A 184 9.36 19.12 4.17
CA CYS A 184 8.37 18.86 5.21
C CYS A 184 8.78 17.65 6.07
N PHE A 185 8.44 17.73 7.36
CA PHE A 185 8.64 16.65 8.31
C PHE A 185 7.45 16.55 9.26
N VAL A 186 7.33 15.42 9.96
CA VAL A 186 6.31 15.20 10.98
C VAL A 186 6.92 15.48 12.35
N SER A 187 6.33 16.44 13.06
CA SER A 187 6.71 16.79 14.43
C SER A 187 6.19 15.76 15.43
N THR A 188 6.99 15.44 16.46
CA THR A 188 6.54 14.64 17.61
C THR A 188 5.72 15.46 18.61
N ASN A 189 5.99 16.78 18.73
CA ASN A 189 5.28 17.69 19.61
C ASN A 189 5.02 19.04 18.93
N VAL A 190 3.86 19.11 18.28
CA VAL A 190 3.42 20.24 17.47
C VAL A 190 3.33 21.53 18.28
N ASN A 191 2.81 21.49 19.52
CA ASN A 191 2.57 22.69 20.31
C ASN A 191 3.88 23.39 20.68
N ASP A 192 4.91 22.63 21.02
CA ASP A 192 6.19 23.17 21.46
C ASP A 192 6.98 23.73 20.28
N GLU A 193 6.97 23.03 19.15
CA GLU A 193 7.62 23.50 17.93
C GLU A 193 6.95 24.73 17.35
N LEU A 194 5.61 24.81 17.38
CA LEU A 194 4.90 26.02 16.96
C LEU A 194 5.23 27.23 17.84
N ARG A 195 5.45 27.05 19.15
CA ARG A 195 5.89 28.15 20.03
C ARG A 195 7.29 28.61 19.67
N LYS A 196 8.21 27.67 19.42
CA LYS A 196 9.59 27.99 18.96
C LYS A 196 9.58 28.68 17.59
N ALA A 197 8.75 28.23 16.66
CA ALA A 197 8.63 28.83 15.33
C ALA A 197 8.07 30.26 15.35
N ARG A 198 7.29 30.64 16.38
CA ARG A 198 6.81 32.01 16.58
C ARG A 198 7.86 32.93 17.18
N SER A 199 8.86 32.40 17.91
CA SER A 199 9.92 33.25 18.46
C SER A 199 10.82 33.68 17.31
N ARG A 200 10.76 34.96 16.93
CA ARG A 200 11.61 35.57 15.90
C ARG A 200 13.03 35.76 16.45
N ALA A 201 13.80 34.69 16.51
CA ALA A 201 15.24 34.78 16.71
C ALA A 201 15.92 35.21 15.39
N SER A 202 17.16 35.71 15.44
CA SER A 202 17.89 36.13 14.22
C SER A 202 18.16 34.97 13.25
N VAL A 203 18.11 33.72 13.74
CA VAL A 203 18.18 32.50 12.95
C VAL A 203 17.08 31.56 13.42
N ASN A 204 16.05 31.33 12.59
CA ASN A 204 15.03 30.33 12.90
C ASN A 204 15.50 28.97 12.42
N TYR A 205 15.50 27.98 13.32
CA TYR A 205 15.83 26.60 12.99
C TYR A 205 14.95 26.00 11.86
N PHE A 206 13.73 26.54 11.70
CA PHE A 206 12.74 26.04 10.75
C PHE A 206 12.84 26.66 9.35
N ASP A 207 13.64 27.70 9.16
CA ASP A 207 13.77 28.34 7.85
C ASP A 207 14.57 27.42 6.91
N ARG A 208 13.97 27.13 5.75
CA ARG A 208 14.54 26.27 4.71
C ARG A 208 14.48 27.00 3.38
N ASN A 209 15.59 26.97 2.65
CA ASN A 209 15.67 27.53 1.30
C ASN A 209 15.45 26.42 0.28
N TYR A 210 14.61 26.68 -0.71
CA TYR A 210 14.38 25.80 -1.84
C TYR A 210 14.63 26.58 -3.12
N VAL A 211 15.51 26.05 -3.96
CA VAL A 211 15.84 26.64 -5.26
C VAL A 211 14.90 26.05 -6.29
N LEU A 212 14.19 26.92 -7.01
CA LEU A 212 13.31 26.49 -8.09
C LEU A 212 14.18 25.92 -9.23
N PRO A 213 13.75 24.84 -9.90
CA PRO A 213 14.42 24.37 -11.09
C PRO A 213 14.39 25.45 -12.16
N ASP A 214 15.57 25.86 -12.65
CA ASP A 214 15.66 26.76 -13.78
C ASP A 214 15.29 25.96 -15.05
N PHE A 215 14.27 26.42 -15.78
CA PHE A 215 13.93 25.89 -17.09
C PHE A 215 14.97 26.41 -18.10
N VAL A 216 16.12 25.73 -18.18
CA VAL A 216 17.15 25.95 -19.23
C VAL A 216 16.93 24.95 -20.36
#